data_AF-A0A098EZ92-F1
#
_entry.id   AF-A0A098EZ92-F1
#
_cell.length_a   1.000
_cell.length_b   1.000
_cell.length_c   1.000
_cell.angle_alpha   90.00
_cell.angle_beta   90.00
_cell.angle_gamma   90.00
#
_symmetry.space_group_name_H-M   'P 1'
#
loop_
_entity.id
_entity.type
_entity.pdbx_description
1 polymer ?
#
loop_
_entity_poly.entity_id
_entity_poly.type
_entity_poly.pdbx_seq_one_letter_code
_entity_poly.pdbx_strand_id
1 'polypeptide(L)'
;MINNFRTMLIKFLAFLLISSILAYVSYFIVYKVSFLPNGYDIEAVQKDKISLKSFNLLGTEKDIFTRTFSGDDTWMIDDIQYQVKRQKTSFWMLFSFTTISLFLFVYKVRNGLKLWKAIFESSIIFSVITPLLPLINTLKHINNLIS
;
A
#
# COMPACT_ATOMS: atom_id res chain seq x y z
N MET A 1 -29.73 -18.43 22.56
CA MET A 1 -28.82 -17.26 22.61
C MET A 1 -27.34 -17.65 22.42
N ILE A 2 -26.83 -18.66 23.14
CA ILE A 2 -25.44 -19.15 23.05
C ILE A 2 -25.01 -19.60 21.63
N ASN A 3 -25.89 -20.28 20.88
CA ASN A 3 -25.57 -20.74 19.52
C ASN A 3 -25.38 -19.61 18.49
N ASN A 4 -26.10 -18.49 18.63
CA ASN A 4 -25.94 -17.34 17.74
C ASN A 4 -24.62 -16.60 17.99
N PHE A 5 -24.25 -16.46 19.27
CA PHE A 5 -22.98 -15.84 19.65
C PHE A 5 -21.78 -16.65 19.13
N ARG A 6 -21.80 -17.98 19.31
CA ARG A 6 -20.75 -18.88 18.79
C ARG A 6 -20.60 -18.76 17.27
N THR A 7 -21.70 -18.72 16.54
CA THR A 7 -21.69 -18.60 15.08
C THR A 7 -21.13 -17.25 14.61
N MET A 8 -21.51 -16.17 15.28
CA MET A 8 -20.97 -14.83 15.02
C MET A 8 -19.46 -14.78 15.29
N LEU A 9 -19.01 -15.34 16.42
CA LEU A 9 -17.60 -15.39 16.80
C LEU A 9 -16.76 -16.15 15.76
N ILE A 10 -17.24 -17.32 15.31
CA ILE A 10 -16.54 -18.12 14.29
C ILE A 10 -16.41 -17.34 12.98
N LYS A 11 -17.47 -16.66 12.53
CA LYS A 11 -17.42 -15.83 11.32
C LYS A 11 -16.43 -14.67 11.46
N PHE A 12 -16.40 -14.04 12.63
CA PHE A 12 -15.46 -12.95 12.90
C PHE A 12 -14.00 -13.45 12.93
N LEU A 13 -13.73 -14.58 13.60
CA LEU A 13 -12.39 -15.19 13.61
C LEU A 13 -11.94 -15.62 12.21
N ALA A 14 -12.84 -16.21 11.43
CA ALA A 14 -12.55 -16.56 10.03
C ALA A 14 -12.23 -15.32 9.20
N PHE A 15 -12.98 -14.23 9.37
CA PHE A 15 -12.71 -12.96 8.70
C PHE A 15 -11.35 -12.37 9.12
N LEU A 16 -11.02 -12.39 10.42
CA LEU A 16 -9.72 -11.92 10.90
C LEU A 16 -8.58 -12.74 10.30
N LEU A 17 -8.69 -14.07 10.31
CA LEU A 17 -7.68 -14.96 9.73
C LEU A 17 -7.44 -14.65 8.25
N ILE A 18 -8.51 -14.54 7.45
CA ILE A 18 -8.42 -14.22 6.02
C ILE A 18 -7.80 -12.82 5.84
N SER A 19 -8.23 -11.84 6.63
CA SER A 19 -7.70 -10.48 6.56
C SER A 19 -6.21 -10.42 6.89
N SER A 20 -5.75 -11.17 7.90
CA SER A 20 -4.34 -11.28 8.24
C SER A 20 -3.52 -11.91 7.12
N ILE A 21 -4.04 -12.95 6.46
CA ILE A 21 -3.38 -13.57 5.31
C ILE A 21 -3.27 -12.56 4.16
N LEU A 22 -4.35 -11.87 3.81
CA LEU A 22 -4.36 -10.87 2.73
C LEU A 22 -3.40 -9.70 3.02
N ALA A 23 -3.35 -9.23 4.26
CA ALA A 23 -2.43 -8.18 4.69
C ALA A 23 -0.96 -8.65 4.63
N TYR A 24 -0.69 -9.90 4.99
CA TYR A 24 0.65 -10.49 4.91
C TYR A 24 1.10 -10.68 3.47
N VAL A 25 0.21 -11.19 2.59
CA VAL A 25 0.48 -11.31 1.15
C VAL A 25 0.78 -9.93 0.55
N SER A 26 -0.03 -8.92 0.89
CA SER A 26 0.20 -7.54 0.47
C SER A 26 1.54 -7.00 0.96
N TYR A 27 1.92 -7.30 2.21
CA TYR A 27 3.23 -6.92 2.74
C TYR A 27 4.36 -7.55 1.94
N PHE A 28 4.26 -8.85 1.64
CA PHE A 28 5.24 -9.57 0.85
C PHE A 28 5.40 -8.96 -0.56
N ILE A 29 4.29 -8.67 -1.24
CA ILE A 29 4.28 -8.03 -2.56
C ILE A 29 5.03 -6.68 -2.53
N VAL A 30 4.81 -5.85 -1.52
CA VAL A 30 5.40 -4.50 -1.44
C VAL A 30 6.84 -4.51 -0.98
N TYR A 31 7.18 -5.30 0.06
CA TYR A 31 8.47 -5.21 0.72
C TYR A 31 9.48 -6.28 0.28
N LYS A 32 9.02 -7.40 -0.30
CA LYS A 32 9.91 -8.48 -0.76
C LYS A 32 9.98 -8.56 -2.28
N VAL A 33 8.85 -8.40 -2.97
CA VAL A 33 8.82 -8.36 -4.44
C VAL A 33 9.09 -6.95 -4.97
N SER A 34 9.05 -5.92 -4.11
CA SER A 34 9.19 -4.51 -4.50
C SER A 34 8.22 -4.10 -5.62
N PHE A 35 6.99 -4.64 -5.61
CA PHE A 35 5.95 -4.23 -6.55
C PHE A 35 5.41 -2.85 -6.16
N LEU A 36 5.93 -1.81 -6.80
CA LEU A 36 5.67 -0.40 -6.48
C LEU A 36 5.25 0.36 -7.74
N PRO A 37 4.01 0.19 -8.26
CA PRO A 37 3.57 0.86 -9.48
C PRO A 37 3.79 2.38 -9.47
N ASN A 38 4.57 2.92 -10.41
CA ASN A 38 4.98 4.33 -10.45
C ASN A 38 5.72 4.83 -9.19
N GLY A 39 6.24 3.92 -8.36
CA GLY A 39 6.91 4.24 -7.12
C GLY A 39 8.43 4.26 -7.23
N TYR A 40 9.04 4.50 -6.07
CA TYR A 40 10.48 4.45 -5.88
C TYR A 40 10.88 3.43 -4.82
N ASP A 41 12.06 2.84 -4.99
CA ASP A 41 12.80 2.08 -3.98
C ASP A 41 14.23 2.64 -3.83
N ILE A 42 14.86 2.40 -2.69
CA ILE A 42 16.22 2.82 -2.42
C ILE A 42 17.16 1.69 -2.86
N GLU A 43 18.04 2.00 -3.79
CA GLU A 43 19.09 1.08 -4.22
C GLU A 43 20.34 1.22 -3.34
N ALA A 44 20.77 2.46 -3.08
CA ALA A 44 21.93 2.75 -2.25
C ALA A 44 21.85 4.13 -1.60
N VAL A 45 22.46 4.28 -0.42
CA VAL A 45 22.60 5.54 0.31
C VAL A 45 24.06 5.74 0.68
N GLN A 46 24.58 6.94 0.45
CA GLN A 46 25.89 7.43 0.88
C GLN A 46 25.71 8.79 1.56
N LYS A 47 26.78 9.34 2.15
CA LYS A 47 26.72 10.58 2.95
C LYS A 47 26.12 11.77 2.19
N ASP A 48 26.42 11.87 0.90
CA ASP A 48 26.04 12.97 0.01
C ASP A 48 25.23 12.49 -1.20
N LYS A 49 24.90 11.20 -1.29
CA LYS A 49 24.26 10.61 -2.48
C LYS A 49 23.17 9.63 -2.12
N ILE A 50 22.11 9.61 -2.93
CA ILE A 50 21.08 8.58 -2.89
C ILE A 50 20.83 8.04 -4.29
N SER A 51 20.78 6.72 -4.41
CA SER A 51 20.40 6.03 -5.65
C SER A 51 19.01 5.46 -5.49
N LEU A 52 18.12 5.85 -6.39
CA LEU A 52 16.73 5.42 -6.39
C LEU A 52 16.45 4.56 -7.62
N LYS A 53 15.73 3.47 -7.38
CA LYS A 53 15.12 2.64 -8.41
C LYS A 53 13.69 3.12 -8.61
N SER A 54 13.34 3.48 -9.84
CA SER A 54 11.99 3.87 -10.23
C SER A 54 11.29 2.73 -10.95
N PHE A 55 9.97 2.68 -10.82
CA PHE A 55 9.14 1.65 -11.42
C PHE A 55 8.09 2.27 -12.33
N ASN A 56 7.70 1.56 -13.38
CA ASN A 56 6.60 1.95 -14.24
C ASN A 56 5.23 1.58 -13.62
N LEU A 57 4.13 1.84 -14.34
CA LEU A 57 2.77 1.55 -13.87
C LEU A 57 2.49 0.05 -13.67
N LEU A 58 3.28 -0.83 -14.29
CA LEU A 58 3.19 -2.27 -14.11
C LEU A 58 4.12 -2.78 -12.99
N GLY A 59 4.76 -1.88 -12.24
CA GLY A 59 5.71 -2.25 -11.19
C GLY A 59 6.99 -2.89 -11.72
N THR A 60 7.29 -2.75 -13.02
CA THR A 60 8.57 -3.16 -13.60
C THR A 60 9.58 -2.04 -13.41
N GLU A 61 10.83 -2.42 -13.11
CA GLU A 61 11.94 -1.47 -13.05
C GLU A 61 12.01 -0.66 -14.34
N LYS A 62 12.08 0.66 -14.18
CA LYS A 62 12.17 1.61 -15.27
C LYS A 62 13.59 2.13 -15.40
N ASP A 63 14.08 2.82 -14.37
CA ASP A 63 15.40 3.44 -14.34
C ASP A 63 15.97 3.42 -12.91
N ILE A 64 17.30 3.31 -12.81
CA ILE A 64 18.05 3.62 -11.58
C ILE A 64 18.78 4.95 -11.81
N PHE A 65 18.62 5.91 -10.91
CA PHE A 65 19.32 7.19 -10.98
C PHE A 65 19.89 7.57 -9.62
N THR A 66 21.04 8.25 -9.66
CA THR A 66 21.74 8.73 -8.46
C THR A 66 21.67 10.24 -8.40
N ARG A 67 21.21 10.77 -7.27
CA ARG A 67 21.27 12.21 -6.95
C ARG A 67 22.35 12.46 -5.92
N THR A 68 23.14 13.50 -6.18
CA THR A 68 24.18 14.00 -5.26
C THR A 68 23.70 15.32 -4.69
N PHE A 69 23.76 15.46 -3.38
CA PHE A 69 23.39 16.67 -2.64
C PHE A 69 24.64 17.25 -1.98
N SER A 70 24.73 18.58 -1.88
CA SER A 70 25.91 19.27 -1.34
C SER A 70 25.53 20.28 -0.27
N GLY A 71 26.41 20.48 0.72
CA GLY A 71 26.27 21.52 1.73
C GLY A 71 24.98 21.37 2.53
N ASP A 72 24.13 22.39 2.48
CA ASP A 72 22.91 22.47 3.26
C ASP A 72 21.78 21.58 2.74
N ASP A 73 21.90 20.91 1.58
CA ASP A 73 20.85 20.08 1.00
C ASP A 73 20.93 18.59 1.41
N THR A 74 21.92 18.20 2.23
CA THR A 74 22.08 16.77 2.61
C THR A 74 20.90 16.22 3.41
N TRP A 75 20.10 17.07 4.07
CA TRP A 75 18.87 16.66 4.76
C TRP A 75 17.83 16.04 3.82
N MET A 76 17.88 16.37 2.51
CA MET A 76 16.95 15.82 1.52
C MET A 76 17.11 14.30 1.39
N ILE A 77 18.30 13.75 1.68
CA ILE A 77 18.53 12.30 1.66
C ILE A 77 17.65 11.60 2.71
N ASP A 78 17.58 12.16 3.91
CA ASP A 78 16.77 11.59 5.00
C ASP A 78 15.27 11.74 4.72
N ASP A 79 14.85 12.88 4.16
CA ASP A 79 13.45 13.09 3.76
C ASP A 79 13.06 12.14 2.61
N ILE A 80 13.88 11.97 1.57
CA ILE A 80 13.63 10.99 0.51
C ILE A 80 13.48 9.58 1.09
N GLN A 81 14.38 9.16 1.99
CA GLN A 81 14.28 7.84 2.62
C GLN A 81 12.98 7.68 3.41
N TYR A 82 12.61 8.70 4.18
CA TYR A 82 11.37 8.72 4.93
C TYR A 82 10.15 8.61 4.01
N GLN A 83 10.13 9.34 2.90
CA GLN A 83 9.00 9.36 1.97
C GLN A 83 8.92 8.06 1.17
N VAL A 84 10.03 7.45 0.78
CA VAL A 84 10.05 6.11 0.16
C VAL A 84 9.47 5.07 1.11
N LYS A 85 9.87 5.10 2.39
CA LYS A 85 9.28 4.21 3.41
C LYS A 85 7.78 4.46 3.58
N ARG A 86 7.35 5.71 3.61
CA ARG A 86 5.94 6.09 3.74
C ARG A 86 5.12 5.67 2.52
N GLN A 87 5.66 5.84 1.32
CA GLN A 87 5.07 5.36 0.06
C GLN A 87 4.87 3.84 0.09
N LYS A 88 5.88 3.06 0.52
CA LYS A 88 5.75 1.61 0.71
C LYS A 88 4.64 1.26 1.69
N THR A 89 4.56 1.95 2.83
CA THR A 89 3.46 1.77 3.78
C THR A 89 2.11 2.06 3.15
N SER A 90 1.99 3.13 2.35
CA SER A 90 0.75 3.45 1.64
C SER A 90 0.37 2.42 0.59
N PHE A 91 1.33 1.87 -0.17
CA PHE A 91 1.08 0.75 -1.08
C PHE A 91 0.61 -0.50 -0.34
N TRP A 92 1.27 -0.84 0.78
CA TRP A 92 0.87 -1.99 1.58
C TRP A 92 -0.56 -1.84 2.11
N MET A 93 -0.91 -0.65 2.61
CA MET A 93 -2.28 -0.34 3.03
C MET A 93 -3.26 -0.41 1.86
N LEU A 94 -2.91 0.15 0.70
CA LEU A 94 -3.74 0.14 -0.50
C LEU A 94 -4.07 -1.30 -0.93
N PHE A 95 -3.06 -2.16 -1.07
CA PHE A 95 -3.27 -3.54 -1.47
C PHE A 95 -4.03 -4.33 -0.40
N SER A 96 -3.70 -4.16 0.88
CA SER A 96 -4.38 -4.86 1.98
C SER A 96 -5.85 -4.46 2.07
N PHE A 97 -6.14 -3.16 2.11
CA PHE A 97 -7.50 -2.66 2.30
C PHE A 97 -8.38 -2.98 1.09
N THR A 98 -7.85 -2.81 -0.12
CA THR A 98 -8.58 -3.11 -1.35
C THR A 98 -8.90 -4.60 -1.45
N THR A 99 -7.94 -5.49 -1.16
CA THR A 99 -8.18 -6.94 -1.23
C THR A 99 -9.14 -7.44 -0.16
N ILE A 100 -9.02 -6.94 1.09
CA ILE A 100 -9.97 -7.27 2.18
C ILE A 100 -11.37 -6.77 1.85
N SER A 101 -11.48 -5.55 1.35
CA SER A 101 -12.76 -4.97 0.95
C SER A 101 -13.39 -5.72 -0.22
N LEU A 102 -12.60 -6.10 -1.23
CA LEU A 102 -13.05 -6.92 -2.35
C LEU A 102 -13.53 -8.30 -1.88
N PHE A 103 -12.80 -8.94 -0.95
CA PHE A 103 -13.23 -10.18 -0.33
C PHE A 103 -14.60 -10.03 0.35
N LEU A 104 -14.78 -8.97 1.15
CA LEU A 104 -16.07 -8.66 1.79
C LEU A 104 -17.18 -8.42 0.77
N PHE A 105 -16.89 -7.70 -0.31
CA PHE A 105 -17.83 -7.45 -1.39
C PHE A 105 -18.31 -8.76 -2.02
N VAL A 106 -17.36 -9.62 -2.43
CA VAL A 106 -17.68 -10.93 -3.01
C VAL A 106 -18.49 -11.78 -2.03
N TYR A 107 -18.09 -11.82 -0.76
CA TYR A 107 -18.82 -12.54 0.28
C TYR A 107 -20.26 -12.03 0.44
N LYS A 108 -20.49 -10.71 0.45
CA LYS A 108 -21.83 -10.12 0.58
C LYS A 108 -22.70 -10.37 -0.64
N VAL A 109 -22.16 -10.22 -1.85
CA VAL A 109 -22.89 -10.51 -3.09
C VAL A 109 -23.30 -11.98 -3.14
N ARG A 110 -22.39 -12.90 -2.80
CA ARG A 110 -22.69 -14.35 -2.74
C ARG A 110 -23.77 -14.70 -1.71
N ASN A 111 -23.92 -13.89 -0.67
CA ASN A 111 -24.98 -14.04 0.34
C ASN A 111 -26.28 -13.29 -0.01
N GLY A 112 -26.47 -12.88 -1.27
CA GLY A 112 -27.73 -12.32 -1.77
C GLY A 112 -27.89 -10.81 -1.57
N LEU A 113 -26.84 -10.11 -1.16
CA LEU A 113 -26.89 -8.66 -0.99
C LEU A 113 -26.83 -7.97 -2.38
N LYS A 114 -27.71 -6.99 -2.63
CA LYS A 114 -27.71 -6.21 -3.88
C LYS A 114 -26.36 -5.51 -4.08
N LEU A 115 -25.89 -5.42 -5.34
CA LEU A 115 -24.57 -4.89 -5.70
C LEU A 115 -24.24 -3.55 -5.03
N TRP A 116 -25.11 -2.54 -5.15
CA TRP A 116 -24.88 -1.22 -4.56
C TRP A 116 -24.74 -1.27 -3.03
N LYS A 117 -25.62 -2.02 -2.36
CA LYS A 117 -25.54 -2.19 -0.91
C LYS A 117 -24.25 -2.93 -0.52
N ALA A 118 -23.82 -3.90 -1.32
CA ALA A 118 -22.58 -4.63 -1.07
C ALA A 118 -21.36 -3.72 -1.22
N ILE A 119 -21.34 -2.80 -2.20
CA ILE A 119 -20.27 -1.79 -2.37
C ILE A 119 -20.17 -0.91 -1.13
N PHE A 120 -21.29 -0.34 -0.68
CA PHE A 120 -21.30 0.53 0.50
C PHE A 120 -20.87 -0.20 1.76
N GLU A 121 -21.43 -1.40 2.01
CA GLU A 121 -21.11 -2.10 3.25
C GLU A 121 -19.77 -2.85 3.24
N SER A 122 -19.11 -3.00 2.09
CA SER A 122 -17.74 -3.50 2.02
C SER A 122 -16.70 -2.38 2.15
N SER A 123 -17.15 -1.12 2.15
CA SER A 123 -16.30 0.07 2.22
C SER A 123 -15.25 0.16 1.11
N ILE A 124 -15.54 -0.37 -0.09
CA ILE A 124 -14.60 -0.36 -1.24
C ILE A 124 -14.04 1.03 -1.50
N ILE A 125 -14.91 2.04 -1.54
CA ILE A 125 -14.52 3.42 -1.83
C ILE A 125 -13.50 3.92 -0.80
N PHE A 126 -13.79 3.75 0.49
CA PHE A 126 -12.88 4.17 1.57
C PHE A 126 -11.60 3.35 1.62
N SER A 127 -11.67 2.05 1.27
CA SER A 127 -10.52 1.15 1.24
C SER A 127 -9.47 1.57 0.22
N VAL A 128 -9.91 2.21 -0.87
CA VAL A 128 -9.02 2.74 -1.92
C VAL A 128 -8.59 4.17 -1.61
N ILE A 129 -9.54 5.07 -1.31
CA ILE A 129 -9.23 6.51 -1.17
C ILE A 129 -8.28 6.78 0.00
N THR A 130 -8.50 6.13 1.14
CA THR A 130 -7.74 6.38 2.38
C THR A 130 -6.22 6.20 2.19
N PRO A 131 -5.74 5.07 1.62
CA PRO A 131 -4.31 4.89 1.35
C PRO A 131 -3.83 5.55 0.05
N LEU A 132 -4.73 5.83 -0.91
CA LEU A 132 -4.35 6.44 -2.19
C LEU A 132 -3.91 7.91 -2.03
N LEU A 133 -4.59 8.69 -1.19
CA LEU A 133 -4.24 10.09 -0.93
C LEU A 133 -2.79 10.27 -0.40
N PRO A 134 -2.37 9.59 0.69
CA PRO A 134 -0.99 9.70 1.16
C PRO A 134 0.01 9.13 0.14
N LEU A 135 -0.37 8.12 -0.65
CA LEU A 135 0.46 7.60 -1.71
C LEU A 135 0.77 8.66 -2.77
N ILE A 136 -0.26 9.33 -3.31
CA ILE A 136 -0.07 10.39 -4.31
C ILE A 136 0.79 11.52 -3.74
N ASN A 137 0.55 11.92 -2.49
CA ASN A 137 1.32 12.98 -1.84
C ASN A 137 2.80 12.61 -1.68
N THR A 138 3.10 11.39 -1.23
CA THR A 138 4.48 10.91 -1.08
C THR A 138 5.19 10.83 -2.43
N LEU A 139 4.53 10.30 -3.47
CA LEU A 139 5.09 10.22 -4.83
C LEU A 139 5.40 11.60 -5.41
N LYS A 140 4.46 12.54 -5.27
CA LYS A 140 4.66 13.92 -5.74
C LYS A 140 5.80 14.60 -4.99
N HIS A 141 5.89 14.38 -3.68
CA HIS A 141 6.95 14.97 -2.86
C HIS A 141 8.32 14.41 -3.23
N ILE A 142 8.46 13.08 -3.34
CA ILE A 142 9.71 12.46 -3.81
C ILE A 142 10.09 13.02 -5.18
N ASN A 143 9.14 13.07 -6.12
CA ASN A 143 9.38 13.60 -7.46
C ASN A 143 9.89 15.05 -7.43
N ASN A 144 9.33 15.90 -6.56
CA ASN A 144 9.78 17.28 -6.41
C ASN A 144 11.19 17.41 -5.83
N LEU A 145 11.60 16.50 -4.93
CA LEU A 145 12.95 16.51 -4.34
C LEU A 145 14.03 16.03 -5.31
N ILE A 146 13.65 15.21 -6.29
CA ILE A 146 14.58 14.58 -7.22
C ILE A 146 14.56 15.18 -8.63
N SER A 147 13.59 16.05 -8.95
CA SER A 147 13.52 16.76 -10.23
C SER A 147 14.53 17.89 -10.26
#